data_AF-A0A3L9YI72-F1
#
_entry.id   AF-A0A3L9YI72-F1
#
_cell.length_a   1.000
_cell.length_b   1.000
_cell.length_c   1.000
_cell.angle_alpha   90.00
_cell.angle_beta   90.00
_cell.angle_gamma   90.00
#
_symmetry.space_group_name_H-M   'P 1'
#
loop_
_entity.id
_entity.type
_entity.pdbx_description
1 polymer ?
#
loop_
_entity_poly.entity_id
_entity_poly.type
_entity_poly.pdbx_seq_one_letter_code
_entity_poly.pdbx_strand_id
1 'polypeptide(L)'
;MLDISNSTMVIEPLKVLDTEIGEIKIYDNLIIMEGKEDSLFSFRTGIFILLNLISQVGIRPVVYISNRVNNYSVDPNDYKYLEMIPNLKGIAVVSYSDWAKNAAKLEKRFYKKPFETFGSLDEAKEWASSLLE
;
A
#
# COMPACT_ATOMS: atom_id res chain seq x y z
N MET A 1 32.72 18.77 -18.01
CA MET A 1 31.93 17.61 -18.49
C MET A 1 31.20 17.11 -17.26
N LEU A 2 29.90 17.38 -17.15
CA LEU A 2 29.11 16.99 -15.97
C LEU A 2 28.87 15.48 -16.06
N ASP A 3 29.26 14.77 -15.00
CA ASP A 3 29.03 13.34 -14.85
C ASP A 3 27.56 13.14 -14.48
N ILE A 4 26.79 12.55 -15.40
CA ILE A 4 25.37 12.20 -15.25
C ILE A 4 25.27 10.69 -15.01
N SER A 5 26.02 10.18 -14.04
CA SER A 5 25.84 8.82 -13.55
C SER A 5 24.63 8.77 -12.61
N ASN A 6 23.52 8.23 -13.11
CA ASN A 6 22.38 7.68 -12.35
C ASN A 6 21.93 8.47 -11.12
N SER A 7 21.31 9.63 -11.32
CA SER A 7 20.36 10.12 -10.33
C SER A 7 19.09 9.28 -10.47
N THR A 8 18.92 8.26 -9.61
CA THR A 8 17.60 7.72 -9.33
C THR A 8 16.77 8.91 -8.87
N MET A 9 15.77 9.34 -9.67
CA MET A 9 14.84 10.38 -9.25
C MET A 9 14.16 9.87 -7.98
N VAL A 10 14.55 10.43 -6.84
CA VAL A 10 13.84 10.21 -5.58
C VAL A 10 12.55 11.00 -5.72
N ILE A 11 11.45 10.31 -6.01
CA ILE A 11 10.13 10.91 -6.01
C ILE A 11 9.75 11.10 -4.54
N GLU A 12 9.68 12.35 -4.12
CA GLU A 12 9.22 12.72 -2.79
C GLU A 12 7.68 12.61 -2.70
N PRO A 13 7.14 12.20 -1.55
CA PRO A 13 5.69 12.17 -1.35
C PRO A 13 5.11 13.57 -1.36
N LEU A 14 3.90 13.73 -1.94
CA LEU A 14 3.13 14.97 -1.87
C LEU A 14 2.68 15.27 -0.43
N LYS A 15 2.48 14.22 0.37
CA LYS A 15 2.09 14.32 1.77
C LYS A 15 2.57 13.11 2.57
N VAL A 16 3.04 13.36 3.78
CA VAL A 16 3.38 12.33 4.78
C VAL A 16 2.48 12.52 5.99
N LEU A 17 1.95 11.42 6.51
CA LEU A 17 1.08 11.39 7.68
C LEU A 17 1.63 10.37 8.68
N ASP A 18 1.97 10.81 9.88
CA ASP A 18 2.14 9.92 11.02
C ASP A 18 0.78 9.74 11.71
N THR A 19 0.33 8.50 11.77
CA THR A 19 -0.97 8.13 12.32
C THR A 19 -0.79 7.11 13.43
N GLU A 20 -1.84 6.83 14.18
CA GLU A 20 -1.81 5.77 15.21
C GLU A 20 -1.48 4.38 14.64
N ILE A 21 -1.72 4.17 13.34
CA ILE A 21 -1.48 2.90 12.68
C ILE A 21 -0.13 2.82 11.96
N GLY A 22 0.55 3.94 11.72
CA GLY A 22 1.76 3.95 10.92
C GLY A 22 1.97 5.23 10.12
N GLU A 23 3.06 5.22 9.37
CA GLU A 23 3.38 6.27 8.43
C GLU A 23 2.69 6.00 7.09
N ILE A 24 2.04 7.03 6.55
CA ILE A 24 1.37 6.96 5.26
C ILE A 24 1.94 8.05 4.36
N LYS A 25 2.52 7.62 3.24
CA LYS A 25 3.07 8.46 2.18
C LYS A 25 2.10 8.49 1.01
N ILE A 26 1.70 9.69 0.61
CA ILE A 26 0.75 9.92 -0.48
C ILE A 26 1.52 10.58 -1.64
N TYR A 27 1.45 9.94 -2.80
CA TYR A 27 1.91 10.42 -4.09
C TYR A 27 0.68 10.70 -4.97
N ASP A 28 0.85 11.05 -6.25
CA ASP A 28 -0.28 11.43 -7.11
C ASP A 28 -1.30 10.27 -7.29
N ASN A 29 -0.80 9.10 -7.70
CA ASN A 29 -1.59 7.88 -7.99
C ASN A 29 -1.17 6.68 -7.12
N LEU A 30 -0.37 6.91 -6.08
CA LEU A 30 0.17 5.87 -5.21
C LEU A 30 0.04 6.26 -3.73
N ILE A 31 -0.39 5.31 -2.90
CA ILE A 31 -0.35 5.44 -1.44
C ILE A 31 0.53 4.31 -0.91
N ILE A 32 1.54 4.64 -0.11
CA ILE A 32 2.43 3.67 0.54
C ILE A 32 2.26 3.80 2.04
N MET A 33 2.08 2.68 2.73
CA MET A 33 1.87 2.64 4.17
C MET A 33 2.85 1.70 4.85
N GLU A 34 3.48 2.18 5.91
CA GLU A 34 4.38 1.43 6.79
C GLU A 34 3.77 1.37 8.19
N GLY A 35 3.28 0.17 8.56
CA GLY A 35 2.61 -0.05 9.85
C GLY A 35 3.55 -0.06 11.04
N LYS A 36 3.06 0.38 12.20
CA LYS A 36 3.80 0.28 13.47
C LYS A 36 3.88 -1.18 13.92
N GLU A 37 5.01 -1.56 14.53
CA GLU A 37 5.19 -2.89 15.13
C GLU A 37 4.11 -3.18 16.19
N ASP A 38 3.69 -4.45 16.28
CA ASP A 38 2.70 -4.96 17.25
C ASP A 38 1.31 -4.29 17.22
N SER A 39 1.01 -3.51 16.18
CA SER A 39 -0.33 -2.93 16.00
C SER A 39 -1.29 -3.94 15.34
N LEU A 40 -2.53 -4.00 15.85
CA LEU A 40 -3.60 -4.80 15.24
C LEU A 40 -4.44 -3.91 14.31
N PHE A 41 -4.40 -4.21 13.01
CA PHE A 41 -5.17 -3.49 12.01
C PHE A 41 -6.53 -4.15 11.81
N SER A 42 -7.56 -3.52 12.36
CA SER A 42 -8.96 -3.85 12.10
C SER A 42 -9.67 -2.69 11.40
N PHE A 43 -10.87 -2.93 10.86
CA PHE A 43 -11.75 -1.91 10.30
C PHE A 43 -11.97 -0.73 11.22
N ARG A 44 -12.03 -0.98 12.54
CA ARG A 44 -12.29 0.05 13.55
C ARG A 44 -11.11 0.99 13.80
N THR A 45 -9.89 0.63 13.38
CA THR A 45 -8.67 1.39 13.71
C THR A 45 -7.89 1.81 12.47
N GLY A 46 -7.59 0.89 11.54
CA GLY A 46 -6.68 1.19 10.43
C GLY A 46 -7.34 1.49 9.08
N ILE A 47 -8.36 0.71 8.72
CA ILE A 47 -8.92 0.78 7.37
C ILE A 47 -9.78 2.02 7.16
N PHE A 48 -10.41 2.57 8.20
CA PHE A 48 -11.13 3.84 8.07
C PHE A 48 -10.21 5.00 7.67
N ILE A 49 -8.99 5.05 8.23
CA ILE A 49 -7.98 6.04 7.86
C ILE A 49 -7.61 5.87 6.38
N LEU A 50 -7.31 4.64 5.95
CA LEU A 50 -6.98 4.36 4.54
C LEU A 50 -8.13 4.71 3.59
N LEU A 51 -9.38 4.39 3.94
CA LEU A 51 -10.58 4.73 3.17
C LEU A 51 -10.71 6.25 3.00
N ASN A 52 -10.53 7.02 4.07
CA ASN A 52 -10.61 8.47 4.05
C ASN A 52 -9.47 9.10 3.22
N LEU A 53 -8.27 8.51 3.24
CA LEU A 53 -7.16 9.01 2.42
C LEU A 53 -7.37 8.72 0.95
N ILE A 54 -7.81 7.50 0.60
CA ILE A 54 -8.11 7.12 -0.78
C ILE A 54 -9.23 7.99 -1.36
N SER A 55 -10.26 8.32 -0.56
CA SER A 55 -11.35 9.20 -1.01
C SER A 55 -10.88 10.64 -1.26
N GLN A 56 -9.86 11.12 -0.55
CA GLN A 56 -9.26 12.45 -0.76
C GLN A 56 -8.43 12.53 -2.06
N VAL A 57 -7.94 11.41 -2.59
CA VAL A 57 -7.26 11.36 -3.91
C VAL A 57 -8.25 11.66 -5.05
N GLY A 58 -9.56 11.63 -4.77
CA GLY A 58 -10.62 11.96 -5.71
C GLY A 58 -10.91 10.81 -6.66
N ILE A 59 -11.14 11.12 -7.94
CA ILE A 59 -11.52 10.11 -8.96
C ILE A 59 -10.32 9.46 -9.65
N ARG A 60 -9.10 9.94 -9.38
CA ARG A 60 -7.90 9.43 -10.05
C ARG A 60 -7.65 7.97 -9.65
N PRO A 61 -7.29 7.09 -10.61
CA PRO A 61 -6.82 5.76 -10.31
C PRO A 61 -5.71 5.78 -9.27
N VAL A 62 -5.80 4.91 -8.27
CA VAL A 62 -4.79 4.79 -7.21
C VAL A 62 -4.46 3.33 -6.95
N VAL A 63 -3.19 3.06 -6.67
CA VAL A 63 -2.74 1.79 -6.10
C VAL A 63 -2.31 2.02 -4.66
N TYR A 64 -2.66 1.07 -3.79
CA TYR A 64 -2.23 1.06 -2.40
C TYR A 64 -1.13 0.02 -2.21
N ILE A 65 0.00 0.41 -1.60
CA ILE A 65 1.09 -0.47 -1.22
C ILE A 65 1.15 -0.55 0.31
N SER A 66 0.92 -1.74 0.84
CA SER A 66 1.22 -2.09 2.23
C SER A 66 2.69 -2.51 2.31
N ASN A 67 3.58 -1.61 2.74
CA ASN A 67 5.01 -1.88 2.93
C ASN A 67 5.25 -2.42 4.35
N ARG A 68 5.26 -3.74 4.52
CA ARG A 68 5.33 -4.40 5.85
C ARG A 68 6.75 -4.50 6.37
N VAL A 69 7.40 -3.35 6.60
CA VAL A 69 8.73 -3.27 7.22
C VAL A 69 8.71 -3.79 8.67
N ASN A 70 7.55 -3.72 9.33
CA ASN A 70 7.30 -4.30 10.65
C ASN A 70 6.27 -5.43 10.57
N ASN A 71 6.26 -6.31 11.58
CA ASN A 71 5.25 -7.35 11.70
C ASN A 71 3.96 -6.78 12.31
N TYR A 72 2.86 -6.98 11.62
CA TYR A 72 1.51 -6.69 12.10
C TYR A 72 0.50 -7.59 11.41
N SER A 73 -0.69 -7.69 12.00
CA SER A 73 -1.79 -8.49 11.46
C SER A 73 -2.90 -7.60 10.91
N VAL A 74 -3.49 -8.03 9.79
CA VAL A 74 -4.68 -7.44 9.18
C VAL A 74 -5.84 -8.43 9.27
N ASP A 75 -7.07 -7.96 9.51
CA ASP A 75 -8.26 -8.79 9.33
C ASP A 75 -8.59 -8.87 7.83
N PRO A 76 -8.47 -10.05 7.19
CA PRO A 76 -8.71 -10.18 5.76
C PRO A 76 -10.19 -9.92 5.39
N ASN A 77 -11.13 -10.00 6.33
CA ASN A 77 -12.54 -9.68 6.05
C ASN A 77 -12.77 -8.21 5.71
N ASP A 78 -11.83 -7.35 6.04
CA ASP A 78 -11.97 -5.91 5.84
C ASP A 78 -11.59 -5.47 4.41
N TYR A 79 -10.94 -6.34 3.63
CA TYR A 79 -10.67 -6.10 2.20
C TYR A 79 -11.93 -5.81 1.39
N LYS A 80 -13.09 -6.32 1.82
CA LYS A 80 -14.39 -6.02 1.20
C LYS A 80 -14.70 -4.51 1.18
N TYR A 81 -14.24 -3.76 2.19
CA TYR A 81 -14.45 -2.31 2.25
C TYR A 81 -13.53 -1.57 1.28
N LEU A 82 -12.30 -2.03 1.12
CA LEU A 82 -11.36 -1.51 0.11
C LEU A 82 -11.83 -1.84 -1.32
N GLU A 83 -12.47 -2.99 -1.52
CA GLU A 83 -13.05 -3.39 -2.81
C GLU A 83 -14.13 -2.41 -3.28
N MET A 84 -14.89 -1.82 -2.34
CA MET A 84 -15.94 -0.85 -2.65
C MET A 84 -15.43 0.48 -3.22
N ILE A 85 -14.13 0.78 -3.12
CA ILE A 85 -13.55 2.04 -3.57
C ILE A 85 -13.29 2.00 -5.09
N PRO A 86 -14.04 2.71 -5.95
CA PRO A 86 -13.97 2.48 -7.41
C PRO A 86 -12.62 2.84 -8.05
N ASN A 87 -11.94 3.84 -7.50
CA ASN A 87 -10.66 4.32 -8.02
C ASN A 87 -9.45 3.56 -7.47
N LEU A 88 -9.61 2.73 -6.43
CA LEU A 88 -8.56 1.80 -5.99
C LEU A 88 -8.44 0.67 -7.01
N LYS A 89 -7.35 0.69 -7.79
CA LYS A 89 -7.09 -0.25 -8.89
C LYS A 89 -6.39 -1.52 -8.46
N GLY A 90 -5.65 -1.48 -7.38
CA GLY A 90 -5.01 -2.66 -6.84
C GLY A 90 -4.37 -2.43 -5.48
N ILE A 91 -4.00 -3.55 -4.86
CA ILE A 91 -3.27 -3.58 -3.60
C ILE A 91 -1.99 -4.39 -3.81
N ALA A 92 -0.85 -3.78 -3.50
CA ALA A 92 0.41 -4.50 -3.37
C ALA A 92 0.72 -4.72 -1.88
N VAL A 93 1.23 -5.91 -1.54
CA VAL A 93 1.76 -6.19 -0.21
C VAL A 93 3.24 -6.54 -0.33
N VAL A 94 4.10 -5.71 0.25
CA VAL A 94 5.54 -5.98 0.33
C VAL A 94 5.82 -6.63 1.68
N SER A 95 6.39 -7.83 1.65
CA SER A 95 6.62 -8.64 2.85
C SER A 95 8.06 -9.15 2.89
N TYR A 96 8.76 -8.84 3.98
CA TYR A 96 10.17 -9.22 4.15
C TYR A 96 10.38 -10.52 4.94
N SER A 97 9.34 -11.01 5.64
CA SER A 97 9.35 -12.28 6.38
C SER A 97 8.48 -13.34 5.69
N ASP A 98 8.85 -14.62 5.84
CA ASP A 98 8.08 -15.74 5.27
C ASP A 98 6.68 -15.85 5.88
N TRP A 99 6.53 -15.50 7.16
CA TRP A 99 5.24 -15.42 7.81
C TRP A 99 4.34 -14.37 7.15
N ALA A 100 4.84 -13.14 6.95
CA ALA A 100 4.07 -12.07 6.31
C ALA A 100 3.75 -12.38 4.84
N LYS A 101 4.64 -13.07 4.12
CA LYS A 101 4.38 -13.55 2.75
C LYS A 101 3.24 -14.57 2.72
N ASN A 102 3.23 -15.53 3.65
CA ASN A 102 2.18 -16.54 3.72
C ASN A 102 0.83 -15.94 4.12
N ALA A 103 0.81 -14.98 5.06
CA ALA A 103 -0.38 -14.22 5.41
C ALA A 103 -0.95 -13.47 4.18
N ALA A 104 -0.11 -12.71 3.48
CA ALA A 104 -0.52 -11.95 2.30
C ALA A 104 -1.07 -12.83 1.16
N LYS A 105 -0.52 -14.04 0.97
CA LYS A 105 -1.06 -15.02 0.01
C LYS A 105 -2.47 -15.50 0.38
N LEU A 106 -2.80 -15.59 1.67
CA LEU A 106 -4.15 -15.93 2.13
C LEU A 106 -5.10 -14.75 1.94
N GLU A 107 -4.64 -13.53 2.27
CA GLU A 107 -5.40 -12.28 2.11
C GLU A 107 -5.86 -12.05 0.67
N LYS A 108 -5.06 -12.43 -0.34
CA LYS A 108 -5.42 -12.36 -1.77
C LYS A 108 -6.80 -12.95 -2.10
N ARG A 109 -7.27 -13.94 -1.32
CA ARG A 109 -8.58 -14.58 -1.53
C ARG A 109 -9.77 -13.71 -1.13
N PHE A 110 -9.54 -12.66 -0.35
CA PHE A 110 -10.56 -11.78 0.20
C PHE A 110 -10.73 -10.47 -0.59
N TYR A 111 -9.93 -10.27 -1.63
CA TYR A 111 -9.97 -9.08 -2.47
C TYR A 111 -10.12 -9.48 -3.94
N LYS A 112 -11.10 -8.88 -4.63
CA LYS A 112 -11.46 -9.29 -6.01
C LYS A 112 -10.83 -8.44 -7.11
N LYS A 113 -10.19 -7.32 -6.75
CA LYS A 113 -9.40 -6.50 -7.68
C LYS A 113 -7.94 -6.98 -7.68
N PRO A 114 -7.08 -6.49 -8.59
CA PRO A 114 -5.66 -6.80 -8.58
C PRO A 114 -5.03 -6.76 -7.19
N PHE A 115 -4.44 -7.87 -6.77
CA PHE A 115 -3.72 -8.03 -5.52
C PHE A 115 -2.47 -8.84 -5.77
N GLU A 116 -1.31 -8.28 -5.45
CA GLU A 116 -0.05 -9.02 -5.56
C GLU A 116 0.90 -8.80 -4.38
N THR A 117 1.78 -9.78 -4.20
CA THR A 117 2.78 -9.79 -3.12
C THR A 117 4.18 -9.66 -3.70
N PHE A 118 5.02 -8.84 -3.08
CA PHE A 118 6.38 -8.54 -3.57
C PHE A 118 7.42 -8.71 -2.48
N GLY A 119 8.68 -8.92 -2.91
CA GLY A 119 9.83 -9.01 -2.01
C GLY A 119 10.52 -7.66 -1.78
N SER A 120 10.25 -6.67 -2.65
CA SER A 120 10.81 -5.32 -2.54
C SER A 120 9.76 -4.25 -2.85
N LEU A 121 9.99 -3.04 -2.33
CA LEU A 121 9.13 -1.90 -2.59
C LEU A 121 9.22 -1.44 -4.06
N ASP A 122 10.37 -1.61 -4.70
CA ASP A 122 10.59 -1.18 -6.09
C ASP A 122 9.80 -2.07 -7.06
N GLU A 123 9.82 -3.40 -6.90
CA GLU A 123 8.97 -4.32 -7.68
C GLU A 123 7.47 -3.98 -7.54
N ALA A 124 7.04 -3.64 -6.32
CA ALA A 124 5.65 -3.26 -6.06
C ALA A 124 5.27 -1.94 -6.74
N LYS A 125 6.19 -0.96 -6.80
CA LYS A 125 5.99 0.30 -7.52
C LYS A 125 5.92 0.09 -9.03
N GLU A 126 6.77 -0.77 -9.58
CA GLU A 126 6.74 -1.12 -11.01
C GLU A 126 5.41 -1.77 -11.38
N TRP A 127 4.94 -2.74 -10.59
CA TRP A 127 3.62 -3.34 -10.78
C TRP A 127 2.49 -2.32 -10.62
N ALA A 128 2.56 -1.46 -9.62
CA ALA A 128 1.57 -0.41 -9.41
C ALA A 128 1.47 0.52 -10.63
N SER A 129 2.60 0.91 -11.22
CA SER A 129 2.64 1.72 -12.44
C SER A 129 1.88 1.05 -13.59
N SER A 130 2.07 -0.26 -13.78
CA SER A 130 1.38 -1.01 -14.84
C SER A 130 -0.16 -1.05 -14.71
N LEU A 131 -0.72 -0.76 -13.53
CA LEU A 131 -2.17 -0.67 -13.29
C LEU A 131 -2.74 0.75 -13.44
N LEU A 132 -1.87 1.74 -13.56
CA LEU A 132 -2.20 3.17 -13.57
C LEU A 132 -1.97 3.82 -14.94
N GLU A 133 -1.44 3.06 -15.90
CA GLU A 133 -1.36 3.36 -17.33
C GLU A 133 -2.72 3.28 -18.05
#